data_AF-A0A7W1PU70-F1
#
_entry.id   AF-A0A7W1PU70-F1
#
_cell.length_a   1.000
_cell.length_b   1.000
_cell.length_c   1.000
_cell.angle_alpha   90.00
_cell.angle_beta   90.00
_cell.angle_gamma   90.00
#
_symmetry.space_group_name_H-M   'P 1'
#
loop_
_entity.id
_entity.type
_entity.pdbx_description
1 polymer ?
#
loop_
_entity_poly.entity_id
_entity_poly.type
_entity_poly.pdbx_seq_one_letter_code
_entity_poly.pdbx_strand_id
1 'polypeptide(L)'
;LKGITVYRDGSRSGVLVATDEKKKEAVAEIIETQAPKRPKVLEAEIVRFTNDYEKWIAVVGLLNGKPYEIFTGRAEDSFVIPYWLERGSIIKNRTEDGETRYDFQFKDKEGYKVTIEGLSRSFNKEFWNYAKLISGVLRHGMPLPQVVDLIQNLNLYSENINTWKIGVERALKKFIPDGTQAADHKCPNCDDPEGLIYEEGCLKCTSCGHSKCG
;
A
#
# COMPACT_ATOMS: atom_id res chain seq x y z
N LEU A 1 20.09 -18.11 50.50
CA LEU A 1 20.00 -18.39 49.05
C LEU A 1 19.53 -17.13 48.33
N LYS A 2 20.46 -16.33 47.81
CA LYS A 2 20.16 -15.18 46.94
C LYS A 2 20.35 -15.65 45.50
N GLY A 3 19.31 -15.54 44.68
CA GLY A 3 19.32 -15.96 43.28
C GLY A 3 20.39 -15.20 42.49
N ILE A 4 21.22 -15.96 41.77
CA ILE A 4 22.16 -15.43 40.80
C ILE A 4 21.38 -14.98 39.57
N THR A 5 21.54 -13.72 39.17
CA THR A 5 21.11 -13.23 37.86
C THR A 5 22.26 -13.44 36.89
N VAL A 6 22.08 -14.34 35.93
CA VAL A 6 23.03 -14.55 34.82
C VAL A 6 22.71 -13.53 33.73
N TYR A 7 23.66 -12.65 33.44
CA TYR A 7 23.58 -11.73 32.31
C TYR A 7 24.04 -12.44 31.05
N ARG A 8 23.19 -12.48 30.02
CA ARG A 8 23.56 -12.86 28.65
C ARG A 8 24.02 -11.61 27.91
N ASP A 9 25.20 -11.69 27.28
CA ASP A 9 25.67 -10.67 26.36
C ASP A 9 24.72 -10.57 25.16
N GLY A 10 24.25 -9.35 24.87
CA GLY A 10 23.25 -9.05 23.83
C GLY A 10 22.17 -8.05 24.24
N SER A 11 21.99 -7.74 25.53
CA SER A 11 20.91 -6.83 26.01
C SER A 11 21.20 -5.33 25.88
N ARG A 12 22.07 -4.90 24.96
CA ARG A 12 22.36 -3.48 24.70
C ARG A 12 22.68 -3.23 23.23
N SER A 13 21.66 -3.12 22.38
CA SER A 13 21.83 -2.57 21.03
C SER A 13 20.67 -1.64 20.68
N GLY A 14 20.72 -0.44 21.25
CA GLY A 14 19.81 0.67 20.94
C GLY A 14 20.51 2.03 21.10
N VAL A 15 21.85 2.06 20.95
CA VAL A 15 22.63 3.29 21.05
C VAL A 15 23.06 3.70 19.65
N LEU A 16 22.51 4.83 19.22
CA LEU A 16 22.86 5.57 18.02
C LEU A 16 24.38 5.64 17.82
N VAL A 17 24.86 5.13 16.69
CA VAL A 17 26.13 5.55 16.10
C VAL A 17 25.82 5.95 14.66
N ALA A 18 25.68 7.26 14.45
CA ALA A 18 25.75 7.86 13.13
C ALA A 18 27.23 8.03 12.79
N THR A 19 27.76 7.20 11.89
CA THR A 19 29.03 7.46 11.21
C THR A 19 29.05 6.83 9.83
N ASP A 20 29.40 7.68 8.87
CA ASP A 20 30.03 7.45 7.57
C ASP A 20 29.22 6.96 6.36
N GLU A 21 29.15 7.90 5.40
CA GLU A 21 28.93 7.65 3.98
C GLU A 21 30.00 6.71 3.42
N LYS A 22 29.66 5.43 3.28
CA LYS A 22 30.38 4.49 2.40
C LYS A 22 29.40 3.84 1.44
N LYS A 23 29.76 3.86 0.15
CA LYS A 23 29.06 3.16 -0.93
C LYS A 23 28.72 1.74 -0.47
N LYS A 24 27.43 1.47 -0.32
CA LYS A 24 26.93 0.18 0.18
C LYS A 24 27.12 -0.88 -0.91
N GLU A 25 28.09 -1.77 -0.71
CA GLU A 25 27.98 -3.13 -1.21
C GLU A 25 26.67 -3.72 -0.66
N ALA A 26 25.93 -4.44 -1.51
CA ALA A 26 24.67 -5.06 -1.14
C ALA A 26 24.93 -6.06 -0.01
N VAL A 27 24.58 -5.67 1.22
CA VAL A 27 24.68 -6.54 2.39
C VAL A 27 23.70 -7.70 2.19
N ALA A 28 24.20 -8.94 2.20
CA ALA A 28 23.40 -10.16 2.06
C ALA A 28 22.57 -10.48 3.33
N GLU A 29 21.97 -9.46 3.94
CA GLU A 29 21.20 -9.56 5.17
C GLU A 29 19.85 -8.86 5.01
N ILE A 30 18.83 -9.37 5.69
CA ILE A 30 17.51 -8.75 5.74
C ILE A 30 17.63 -7.42 6.50
N ILE A 31 17.28 -6.31 5.84
CA ILE A 31 17.32 -4.99 6.44
C ILE A 31 15.97 -4.71 7.11
N GLU A 32 15.96 -4.65 8.44
CA GLU A 32 14.80 -4.16 9.18
C GLU A 32 14.67 -2.64 9.02
N THR A 33 13.48 -2.17 8.66
CA THR A 33 13.21 -0.74 8.48
C THR A 33 12.31 -0.20 9.59
N GLN A 34 12.49 1.06 9.96
CA GLN A 34 11.55 1.76 10.83
C GLN A 34 10.49 2.49 10.00
N ALA A 35 9.22 2.22 10.28
CA ALA A 35 8.12 2.92 9.64
C ALA A 35 8.15 4.42 9.99
N PRO A 36 8.02 5.33 8.99
CA PRO A 36 7.98 6.75 9.26
C PRO A 36 6.74 7.10 10.09
N LYS A 37 6.85 8.14 10.93
CA LYS A 37 5.72 8.60 11.75
C LYS A 37 4.59 9.11 10.84
N ARG A 38 3.40 8.52 10.99
CA ARG A 38 2.20 8.96 10.25
C ARG A 38 1.86 10.42 10.58
N PRO A 39 1.82 11.34 9.60
CA PRO A 39 1.27 12.68 9.77
C PRO A 39 -0.22 12.65 10.16
N LYS A 40 -0.74 13.77 10.69
CA LYS A 40 -2.18 13.87 11.01
C LYS A 40 -3.03 13.79 9.74
N VAL A 41 -2.58 14.47 8.69
CA VAL A 41 -3.23 14.54 7.38
C VAL A 41 -2.27 13.94 6.35
N LEU A 42 -2.79 13.05 5.51
CA LEU A 42 -2.10 12.53 4.33
C LEU A 42 -2.86 12.96 3.09
N GLU A 43 -2.16 13.34 2.03
CA GLU A 43 -2.78 13.43 0.70
C GLU A 43 -3.21 12.03 0.26
N ALA A 44 -4.23 11.95 -0.57
CA ALA A 44 -4.71 10.65 -1.04
C ALA A 44 -5.26 10.71 -2.46
N GLU A 45 -5.12 9.58 -3.15
CA GLU A 45 -5.79 9.32 -4.42
C GLU A 45 -6.84 8.23 -4.29
N ILE A 46 -7.87 8.34 -5.11
CA ILE A 46 -8.99 7.41 -5.18
C ILE A 46 -8.82 6.56 -6.43
N VAL A 47 -8.85 5.24 -6.24
CA VAL A 47 -8.91 4.25 -7.31
C VAL A 47 -10.22 3.49 -7.18
N ARG A 48 -10.98 3.41 -8.27
CA ARG A 48 -12.27 2.71 -8.33
C ARG A 48 -12.07 1.38 -9.04
N PHE A 49 -12.67 0.33 -8.52
CA PHE A 49 -12.65 -1.00 -9.13
C PHE A 49 -13.94 -1.74 -8.81
N THR A 50 -14.17 -2.86 -9.49
CA THR A 50 -15.29 -3.75 -9.21
C THR A 50 -14.77 -4.95 -8.44
N ASN A 51 -15.44 -5.31 -7.36
CA ASN A 51 -15.20 -6.54 -6.63
C ASN A 51 -16.42 -7.45 -6.82
N ASP A 52 -16.26 -8.52 -7.59
CA ASP A 52 -17.40 -9.35 -8.03
C ASP A 52 -18.45 -8.50 -8.76
N TYR A 53 -19.66 -8.33 -8.22
CA TYR A 53 -20.70 -7.45 -8.79
C TYR A 53 -20.77 -6.06 -8.14
N GLU A 54 -19.93 -5.79 -7.15
CA GLU A 54 -20.02 -4.59 -6.33
C GLU A 54 -19.00 -3.54 -6.73
N LYS A 55 -19.40 -2.26 -6.65
CA LYS A 55 -18.46 -1.16 -6.83
C LYS A 55 -17.65 -0.94 -5.56
N TRP A 56 -16.34 -0.87 -5.72
CA TRP A 56 -15.38 -0.69 -4.65
C TRP A 56 -14.46 0.50 -4.92
N ILE A 57 -13.93 1.03 -3.83
CA ILE A 57 -12.98 2.14 -3.83
C ILE A 57 -11.77 1.73 -2.99
N ALA A 58 -10.58 2.02 -3.51
CA ALA A 58 -9.35 2.13 -2.76
C ALA A 58 -8.98 3.61 -2.60
N VAL A 59 -8.80 4.07 -1.37
CA VAL A 59 -8.21 5.37 -1.04
C VAL A 59 -6.77 5.12 -0.61
N VAL A 60 -5.81 5.55 -1.43
CA VAL A 60 -4.38 5.37 -1.20
C VAL A 60 -3.81 6.64 -0.61
N GLY A 61 -3.40 6.59 0.66
CA GLY A 61 -2.73 7.68 1.35
C GLY A 61 -1.26 7.77 0.95
N LEU A 62 -0.81 8.97 0.63
CA LEU A 62 0.53 9.24 0.13
C LEU A 62 1.36 10.00 1.16
N LEU A 63 2.58 9.51 1.40
CA LEU A 63 3.61 10.24 2.13
C LEU A 63 4.70 10.64 1.13
N ASN A 64 4.88 11.93 0.91
CA ASN A 64 5.84 12.48 -0.05
C ASN A 64 5.68 11.87 -1.46
N GLY A 65 4.43 11.74 -1.93
CA GLY A 65 4.09 11.16 -3.23
C GLY A 65 4.18 9.63 -3.32
N LYS A 66 4.60 8.93 -2.25
CA LYS A 66 4.68 7.46 -2.23
C LYS A 66 3.53 6.84 -1.45
N PRO A 67 2.97 5.70 -1.89
CA PRO A 67 1.96 4.96 -1.13
C PRO A 67 2.43 4.64 0.28
N TYR A 68 1.67 5.08 1.27
CA TYR A 68 1.94 4.91 2.69
C TYR A 68 0.90 4.01 3.36
N GLU A 69 -0.38 4.16 3.00
CA GLU A 69 -1.46 3.33 3.51
C GLU A 69 -2.57 3.23 2.48
N ILE A 70 -3.40 2.19 2.60
CA ILE A 70 -4.54 1.96 1.72
C ILE A 70 -5.78 1.62 2.54
N PHE A 71 -6.90 2.21 2.17
CA PHE A 71 -8.22 1.93 2.71
C PHE A 71 -9.12 1.44 1.58
N THR A 72 -9.83 0.34 1.76
CA THR A 72 -10.66 -0.23 0.70
C THR A 72 -12.05 -0.57 1.20
N GLY A 73 -13.10 -0.19 0.47
CA GLY A 73 -14.45 -0.61 0.80
C GLY A 73 -15.45 -0.42 -0.32
N ARG A 74 -16.68 -0.86 -0.04
CA ARG A 74 -17.83 -0.74 -0.93
C ARG A 74 -18.17 0.73 -1.15
N ALA A 75 -18.45 1.10 -2.40
CA ALA A 75 -18.80 2.45 -2.82
C ALA A 75 -20.29 2.78 -2.62
N GLU A 76 -21.16 1.78 -2.49
CA GLU A 76 -22.61 1.98 -2.55
C GLU A 76 -23.27 2.18 -1.18
N ASP A 77 -22.75 1.57 -0.09
CA ASP A 77 -23.49 1.57 1.20
C ASP A 77 -23.02 2.58 2.24
N SER A 78 -21.76 3.01 2.25
CA SER A 78 -21.28 3.87 3.36
C SER A 78 -20.37 5.04 2.99
N PHE A 79 -19.92 5.16 1.73
CA PHE A 79 -19.22 6.35 1.22
C PHE A 79 -19.68 6.72 -0.19
N VAL A 80 -20.57 7.70 -0.31
CA VAL A 80 -20.91 8.28 -1.62
C VAL A 80 -19.82 9.29 -1.99
N ILE A 81 -18.76 8.80 -2.63
CA ILE A 81 -17.73 9.66 -3.20
C ILE A 81 -18.11 10.00 -4.64
N PRO A 82 -18.28 11.29 -5.00
CA PRO A 82 -18.62 11.68 -6.36
C PRO A 82 -17.64 11.09 -7.38
N TYR A 83 -18.14 10.63 -8.53
CA TYR A 83 -17.31 9.93 -9.53
C TYR A 83 -16.17 10.79 -10.08
N TRP A 84 -16.37 12.11 -10.20
CA TRP A 84 -15.38 13.07 -10.66
C TRP A 84 -14.22 13.28 -9.68
N LEU A 85 -14.36 12.84 -8.42
CA LEU A 85 -13.35 13.06 -7.40
C LEU A 85 -12.26 11.99 -7.49
N GLU A 86 -11.02 12.42 -7.72
CA GLU A 86 -9.86 11.52 -7.81
C GLU A 86 -8.87 11.69 -6.66
N ARG A 87 -8.95 12.81 -5.93
CA ARG A 87 -7.98 13.16 -4.88
C ARG A 87 -8.68 13.75 -3.66
N GLY A 88 -8.01 13.66 -2.52
CA GLY A 88 -8.45 14.25 -1.26
C GLY A 88 -7.39 14.12 -0.19
N SER A 89 -7.82 14.02 1.06
CA SER A 89 -6.93 13.87 2.21
C SER A 89 -7.50 12.94 3.25
N ILE A 90 -6.64 12.11 3.85
CA ILE A 90 -6.99 11.20 4.94
C ILE A 90 -6.56 11.83 6.26
N ILE A 91 -7.52 12.08 7.14
CA ILE A 91 -7.32 12.72 8.43
C ILE A 91 -7.45 11.66 9.53
N LYS A 92 -6.43 11.51 10.35
CA LYS A 92 -6.52 10.66 11.54
C LYS A 92 -7.04 11.46 12.73
N ASN A 93 -8.14 10.95 13.29
CA ASN A 93 -8.80 11.46 14.47
C ASN A 93 -8.90 10.39 15.55
N ARG A 94 -9.25 10.81 16.77
CA ARG A 94 -9.62 9.92 17.86
C ARG A 94 -11.06 10.23 18.24
N THR A 95 -11.86 9.19 18.46
CA THR A 95 -13.22 9.33 18.98
C THR A 95 -13.19 9.65 20.48
N GLU A 96 -14.34 9.99 21.04
CA GLU A 96 -14.50 10.24 22.48
C GLU A 96 -14.13 9.02 23.32
N ASP A 97 -14.39 7.81 22.81
CA ASP A 97 -14.02 6.53 23.43
C ASP A 97 -12.52 6.18 23.30
N GLY A 98 -11.73 7.02 22.65
CA GLY A 98 -10.29 6.83 22.44
C GLY A 98 -9.91 5.97 21.22
N GLU A 99 -10.89 5.45 20.50
CA GLU A 99 -10.69 4.67 19.27
C GLU A 99 -10.17 5.54 18.12
N THR A 100 -9.36 4.95 17.25
CA THR A 100 -8.82 5.69 16.09
C THR A 100 -9.84 5.70 14.95
N ARG A 101 -10.13 6.89 14.44
CA ARG A 101 -11.01 7.12 13.29
C ARG A 101 -10.21 7.75 12.15
N TYR A 102 -10.45 7.30 10.92
CA TYR A 102 -9.87 7.90 9.72
C TYR A 102 -10.97 8.53 8.90
N ASP A 103 -10.83 9.80 8.56
CA ASP A 103 -11.83 10.55 7.79
C ASP A 103 -11.24 10.92 6.42
N PHE A 104 -12.10 11.02 5.41
CA PHE A 104 -11.71 11.48 4.09
C PHE A 104 -12.26 12.89 3.85
N GLN A 105 -11.38 13.83 3.52
CA GLN A 105 -11.74 15.21 3.24
C GLN A 105 -11.40 15.56 1.79
N PHE A 106 -12.30 16.28 1.13
CA PHE A 106 -12.06 16.84 -0.19
C PHE A 106 -12.72 18.22 -0.31
N LYS A 107 -12.45 18.92 -1.41
CA LYS A 107 -13.18 20.15 -1.77
C LYS A 107 -14.21 19.82 -2.83
N ASP A 108 -15.44 20.28 -2.65
CA ASP A 108 -16.46 20.20 -3.69
C ASP A 108 -16.14 21.16 -4.87
N LYS A 109 -17.02 21.19 -5.87
CA LYS A 109 -16.86 22.04 -7.06
C LYS A 109 -16.88 23.54 -6.75
N GLU A 110 -17.42 23.93 -5.60
CA GLU A 110 -17.50 25.32 -5.14
C GLU A 110 -16.35 25.68 -4.17
N GLY A 111 -15.49 24.71 -3.85
CA GLY A 111 -14.31 24.88 -3.01
C GLY A 111 -14.54 24.66 -1.51
N TYR A 112 -15.74 24.26 -1.10
CA TYR A 112 -16.04 23.97 0.31
C TYR A 112 -15.53 22.59 0.71
N LYS A 113 -15.07 22.50 1.96
CA LYS A 113 -14.56 21.24 2.52
C LYS A 113 -15.73 20.32 2.84
N VAL A 114 -15.73 19.15 2.22
CA VAL A 114 -16.62 18.04 2.55
C VAL A 114 -15.79 16.99 3.28
N THR A 115 -16.27 16.54 4.44
CA THR A 115 -15.61 15.50 5.24
C THR A 115 -16.54 14.30 5.37
N ILE A 116 -16.04 13.14 4.96
CA ILE A 116 -16.66 11.85 5.12
C ILE A 116 -16.00 11.18 6.32
N GLU A 117 -16.73 11.03 7.41
CA GLU A 117 -16.19 10.48 8.64
C GLU A 117 -16.15 8.95 8.65
N GLY A 118 -15.05 8.40 9.17
CA GLY A 118 -14.91 6.98 9.42
C GLY A 118 -14.83 6.15 8.14
N LEU A 119 -13.82 6.39 7.30
CA LEU A 119 -13.43 5.56 6.15
C LEU A 119 -13.46 4.05 6.45
N SER A 120 -13.19 3.63 7.68
CA SER A 120 -13.21 2.22 8.05
C SER A 120 -14.61 1.61 8.25
N ARG A 121 -15.69 2.40 8.21
CA ARG A 121 -17.06 1.95 8.52
C ARG A 121 -17.65 1.01 7.47
N SER A 122 -17.33 1.20 6.19
CA SER A 122 -17.82 0.32 5.11
C SER A 122 -17.10 -1.01 5.00
N PHE A 123 -16.14 -1.30 5.90
CA PHE A 123 -15.18 -2.36 5.67
C PHE A 123 -15.60 -3.63 6.40
N ASN A 124 -15.80 -4.70 5.63
CA ASN A 124 -15.84 -6.03 6.21
C ASN A 124 -14.46 -6.31 6.86
N LYS A 125 -14.51 -6.91 8.06
CA LYS A 125 -13.36 -7.17 8.94
C LYS A 125 -12.21 -7.91 8.24
N GLU A 126 -12.53 -8.80 7.31
CA GLU A 126 -11.53 -9.55 6.55
C GLU A 126 -10.68 -8.64 5.65
N PHE A 127 -11.31 -7.89 4.74
CA PHE A 127 -10.63 -6.92 3.87
C PHE A 127 -9.86 -5.87 4.66
N TRP A 128 -10.42 -5.44 5.80
CA TRP A 128 -9.76 -4.47 6.67
C TRP A 128 -8.44 -4.98 7.24
N ASN A 129 -8.37 -6.26 7.63
CA ASN A 129 -7.13 -6.85 8.13
C ASN A 129 -6.06 -6.92 7.04
N TYR A 130 -6.41 -7.27 5.81
CA TYR A 130 -5.47 -7.26 4.68
C TYR A 130 -5.03 -5.83 4.31
N ALA A 131 -5.94 -4.87 4.28
CA ALA A 131 -5.59 -3.46 4.04
C ALA A 131 -4.62 -2.92 5.11
N LYS A 132 -4.78 -3.30 6.38
CA LYS A 132 -3.82 -2.98 7.46
C LYS A 132 -2.46 -3.64 7.24
N LEU A 133 -2.44 -4.90 6.82
CA LEU A 133 -1.20 -5.64 6.54
C LEU A 133 -0.44 -4.99 5.38
N ILE A 134 -1.13 -4.72 4.27
CA ILE A 134 -0.57 -4.03 3.10
C ILE A 134 -0.05 -2.64 3.50
N SER A 135 -0.83 -1.89 4.29
CA SER A 135 -0.37 -0.60 4.83
C SER A 135 0.86 -0.76 5.74
N GLY A 136 1.03 -1.87 6.44
CA GLY A 136 2.27 -2.19 7.15
C GLY A 136 3.44 -2.33 6.19
N VAL A 137 3.29 -3.19 5.17
CA VAL A 137 4.30 -3.44 4.14
C VAL A 137 4.73 -2.14 3.44
N LEU A 138 3.77 -1.29 3.04
CA LEU A 138 4.04 0.01 2.41
C LEU A 138 4.83 0.94 3.34
N ARG A 139 4.46 1.03 4.62
CA ARG A 139 5.15 1.89 5.60
C ARG A 139 6.59 1.46 5.86
N HIS A 140 6.87 0.16 5.74
CA HIS A 140 8.22 -0.36 5.86
C HIS A 140 9.04 -0.20 4.57
N GLY A 141 8.47 0.41 3.53
CA GLY A 141 9.20 0.79 2.32
C GLY A 141 9.54 -0.37 1.41
N MET A 142 8.81 -1.48 1.48
CA MET A 142 8.97 -2.57 0.51
C MET A 142 8.77 -2.02 -0.91
N PRO A 143 9.66 -2.35 -1.88
CA PRO A 143 9.51 -1.90 -3.26
C PRO A 143 8.14 -2.27 -3.84
N LEU A 144 7.45 -1.31 -4.45
CA LEU A 144 6.08 -1.50 -4.94
C LEU A 144 5.90 -2.70 -5.89
N PRO A 145 6.83 -3.01 -6.83
CA PRO A 145 6.74 -4.24 -7.63
C PRO A 145 6.64 -5.52 -6.78
N GLN A 146 7.40 -5.59 -5.68
CA GLN A 146 7.37 -6.72 -4.75
C GLN A 146 6.08 -6.73 -3.91
N VAL A 147 5.55 -5.57 -3.54
CA VAL A 147 4.26 -5.48 -2.85
C VAL A 147 3.13 -5.98 -3.75
N VAL A 148 3.14 -5.58 -5.02
CA VAL A 148 2.20 -6.02 -6.05
C VAL A 148 2.28 -7.53 -6.26
N ASP A 149 3.48 -8.08 -6.41
CA ASP A 149 3.70 -9.53 -6.53
C ASP A 149 3.22 -10.30 -5.28
N LEU A 150 3.52 -9.79 -4.07
CA LEU A 150 3.06 -10.39 -2.83
C LEU A 150 1.53 -10.45 -2.77
N ILE A 151 0.84 -9.36 -3.16
CA ILE A 151 -0.63 -9.30 -3.18
C ILE A 151 -1.20 -10.28 -4.22
N GLN A 152 -0.60 -10.34 -5.41
CA GLN A 152 -1.03 -11.26 -6.48
C GLN A 152 -1.00 -12.73 -6.00
N ASN A 153 0.05 -13.09 -5.26
CA ASN A 153 0.29 -14.44 -4.73
C ASN A 153 -0.47 -14.76 -3.43
N LEU A 154 -1.27 -13.84 -2.88
CA LEU A 154 -2.18 -14.16 -1.77
C LEU A 154 -3.23 -15.17 -2.26
N ASN A 155 -3.16 -16.41 -1.75
CA ASN A 155 -4.17 -17.43 -2.03
C ASN A 155 -5.22 -17.41 -0.92
N LEU A 156 -6.39 -16.85 -1.25
CA LEU A 156 -7.41 -16.52 -0.27
C LEU A 156 -8.63 -17.43 -0.48
N TYR A 157 -9.28 -17.83 0.61
CA TYR A 157 -10.25 -18.92 0.64
C TYR A 157 -11.59 -18.63 -0.09
N SER A 158 -11.87 -17.40 -0.51
CA SER A 158 -13.11 -17.03 -1.19
C SER A 158 -12.88 -16.32 -2.54
N GLU A 159 -13.81 -16.45 -3.48
CA GLU A 159 -13.70 -15.77 -4.79
C GLU A 159 -13.77 -14.24 -4.67
N ASN A 160 -14.63 -13.73 -3.78
CA ASN A 160 -14.82 -12.30 -3.55
C ASN A 160 -13.58 -11.56 -3.05
N ILE A 161 -12.65 -12.26 -2.41
CA ILE A 161 -11.40 -11.64 -1.97
C ILE A 161 -10.29 -11.79 -3.03
N ASN A 162 -10.43 -12.75 -3.95
CA ASN A 162 -9.56 -12.90 -5.11
C ASN A 162 -9.81 -11.78 -6.16
N THR A 163 -11.05 -11.35 -6.36
CA THR A 163 -11.37 -10.18 -7.20
C THR A 163 -10.94 -8.87 -6.52
N TRP A 164 -11.07 -8.78 -5.19
CA TRP A 164 -10.62 -7.62 -4.42
C TRP A 164 -9.11 -7.41 -4.51
N LYS A 165 -8.30 -8.47 -4.38
CA LYS A 165 -6.84 -8.33 -4.47
C LYS A 165 -6.39 -7.79 -5.83
N ILE A 166 -7.09 -8.13 -6.92
CA ILE A 166 -6.83 -7.58 -8.27
C ILE A 166 -7.09 -6.06 -8.28
N GLY A 167 -8.19 -5.62 -7.67
CA GLY A 167 -8.48 -4.19 -7.51
C GLY A 167 -7.41 -3.43 -6.72
N VAL A 168 -6.91 -4.04 -5.64
CA VAL A 168 -5.84 -3.47 -4.81
C VAL A 168 -4.51 -3.43 -5.56
N GLU A 169 -4.17 -4.51 -6.26
CA GLU A 169 -2.99 -4.61 -7.11
C GLU A 169 -2.94 -3.46 -8.12
N ARG A 170 -4.05 -3.24 -8.84
CA ARG A 170 -4.22 -2.14 -9.78
C ARG A 170 -4.05 -0.77 -9.14
N ALA A 171 -4.63 -0.59 -7.95
CA ALA A 171 -4.51 0.67 -7.22
C ALA A 171 -3.06 1.00 -6.90
N LEU A 172 -2.24 0.01 -6.57
CA LEU A 172 -0.83 0.21 -6.25
C LEU A 172 0.06 0.32 -7.51
N LYS A 173 -0.26 -0.40 -8.58
CA LYS A 173 0.46 -0.32 -9.87
C LYS A 173 0.53 1.10 -10.44
N LYS A 174 -0.51 1.92 -10.21
CA LYS A 174 -0.55 3.35 -10.61
C LYS A 174 0.63 4.17 -10.06
N PHE A 175 1.23 3.73 -8.96
CA PHE A 175 2.32 4.43 -8.29
C PHE A 175 3.71 3.85 -8.61
N ILE A 176 3.78 2.84 -9.48
CA ILE A 176 5.04 2.30 -9.99
C ILE A 176 5.48 3.20 -11.15
N PRO A 177 6.66 3.85 -11.07
CA PRO A 177 7.17 4.67 -12.18
C PRO A 177 7.37 3.84 -13.45
N ASP A 178 7.10 4.44 -14.61
CA ASP A 178 7.37 3.81 -15.89
C ASP A 178 8.87 3.48 -16.04
N GLY A 179 9.17 2.36 -16.67
CA GLY A 179 10.52 1.81 -16.80
C GLY A 179 11.00 1.02 -15.57
N THR A 180 10.22 0.95 -14.48
CA THR A 180 10.58 0.08 -13.34
C THR A 180 10.57 -1.39 -13.75
N GLN A 181 11.62 -2.13 -13.44
CA GLN A 181 11.68 -3.57 -13.70
C GLN A 181 10.61 -4.34 -12.89
N ALA A 182 10.00 -5.33 -13.53
CA ALA A 182 9.08 -6.24 -12.86
C ALA A 182 9.81 -7.07 -11.80
N ALA A 183 9.08 -7.52 -10.76
CA ALA A 183 9.66 -8.42 -9.76
C ALA A 183 10.12 -9.75 -10.40
N ASP A 184 9.31 -10.27 -11.33
CA ASP A 184 9.62 -11.42 -12.18
C ASP A 184 10.14 -10.92 -13.54
N HIS A 185 11.35 -10.36 -13.54
CA HIS A 185 12.05 -9.72 -14.67
C HIS A 185 11.94 -10.45 -16.03
N LYS A 186 11.64 -11.75 -16.02
CA LYS A 186 11.60 -12.62 -17.20
C LYS A 186 10.30 -12.48 -18.00
N CYS A 187 10.42 -12.23 -19.30
CA CYS A 187 9.27 -12.20 -20.20
C CYS A 187 8.67 -13.61 -20.43
N PRO A 188 7.35 -13.82 -20.24
CA PRO A 188 6.73 -15.13 -20.47
C PRO A 188 6.55 -15.50 -21.96
N ASN A 189 6.78 -14.56 -22.89
CA ASN A 189 6.57 -14.76 -24.32
C ASN A 189 7.87 -15.01 -25.10
N CYS A 190 8.97 -14.37 -24.71
CA CYS A 190 10.25 -14.46 -25.42
C CYS A 190 11.44 -14.82 -24.52
N ASP A 191 11.18 -15.13 -23.25
CA ASP A 191 12.16 -15.56 -22.25
C ASP A 191 13.29 -14.56 -21.94
N ASP A 192 13.22 -13.32 -22.43
CA ASP A 192 14.16 -12.26 -22.07
C ASP A 192 14.23 -12.09 -20.54
N PRO A 193 15.41 -12.23 -19.91
CA PRO A 193 15.57 -12.21 -18.46
C PRO A 193 15.36 -10.84 -17.81
N GLU A 194 15.42 -9.74 -18.57
CA GLU A 194 15.27 -8.36 -18.05
C GLU A 194 14.25 -7.54 -18.85
N GLY A 195 13.60 -8.15 -19.84
CA GLY A 195 12.76 -7.45 -20.79
C GLY A 195 11.47 -6.90 -20.18
N LEU A 196 11.02 -7.36 -19.00
CA LEU A 196 9.72 -7.02 -18.44
C LEU A 196 9.77 -5.78 -17.53
N ILE A 197 9.12 -4.70 -17.94
CA ILE A 197 9.03 -3.43 -17.22
C ILE A 197 7.58 -3.00 -16.99
N TYR A 198 7.36 -2.10 -16.04
CA TYR A 198 6.10 -1.38 -15.89
C TYR A 198 6.03 -0.18 -16.84
N GLU A 199 4.93 -0.03 -17.56
CA GLU A 199 4.60 1.15 -18.37
C GLU A 199 3.08 1.37 -18.32
N GLU A 200 2.66 2.59 -17.95
CA GLU A 200 1.24 2.98 -17.82
C GLU A 200 0.44 2.05 -16.89
N GLY A 201 1.11 1.46 -15.89
CA GLY A 201 0.49 0.50 -14.96
C GLY A 201 0.31 -0.92 -15.50
N CYS A 202 0.79 -1.21 -16.72
CA CYS A 202 0.83 -2.57 -17.29
C CYS A 202 2.25 -3.12 -17.33
N LEU A 203 2.39 -4.44 -17.41
CA LEU A 203 3.67 -5.08 -17.68
C LEU A 203 3.90 -5.13 -19.17
N LYS A 204 5.04 -4.62 -19.65
CA LYS A 204 5.42 -4.62 -21.06
C LYS A 204 6.82 -5.18 -21.25
N CYS A 205 7.00 -5.99 -22.29
CA CYS A 205 8.30 -6.48 -22.71
C CYS A 205 8.92 -5.52 -23.73
N THR A 206 10.11 -5.00 -23.43
CA THR A 206 10.88 -4.12 -24.34
C THR A 206 11.42 -4.86 -25.57
N SER A 207 11.63 -6.17 -25.48
CA SER A 207 12.24 -6.97 -26.56
C SER A 207 11.24 -7.54 -27.57
N CYS A 208 10.07 -8.01 -27.12
CA CYS A 208 9.06 -8.61 -28.01
C CYS A 208 7.72 -7.87 -28.05
N GLY A 209 7.52 -6.82 -27.25
CA GLY A 209 6.27 -6.05 -27.22
C GLY A 209 5.10 -6.75 -26.51
N HIS A 210 5.31 -7.90 -25.87
CA HIS A 210 4.30 -8.53 -25.01
C HIS A 210 3.79 -7.54 -23.97
N SER A 211 2.47 -7.47 -23.76
CA SER A 211 1.85 -6.63 -22.74
C SER A 211 0.80 -7.40 -21.96
N LYS A 212 0.78 -7.18 -20.64
CA LYS A 212 -0.22 -7.73 -19.71
C LYS A 212 -0.74 -6.63 -18.81
N CYS A 213 -1.98 -6.23 -19.07
CA CYS A 213 -2.78 -5.39 -18.20
C CYS A 213 -3.76 -6.26 -17.40
N GLY A 214 -4.00 -5.92 -16.14
CA GLY A 214 -5.00 -6.55 -15.26
C GLY A 214 -5.70 -5.47 -14.48
#